data_AF-A0A8J8H3F7-F1
#
_entry.id   AF-A0A8J8H3F7-F1
#
_cell.length_a   1.000
_cell.length_b   1.000
_cell.length_c   1.000
_cell.angle_alpha   90.00
_cell.angle_beta   90.00
_cell.angle_gamma   90.00
#
_symmetry.space_group_name_H-M   'P 1'
#
loop_
_entity.id
_entity.type
_entity.pdbx_description
1 polymer ?
#
loop_
_entity_poly.entity_id
_entity_poly.type
_entity_poly.pdbx_seq_one_letter_code
_entity_poly.pdbx_strand_id
1 'polypeptide(L)'
;MKTPTCAGWVRLRHPCRSYGLRPVAERQQQLDAATIDGARAIGLADRIGTITVGKRADLVLLDGLAHLAGNGGCAGAVVTSLRPSDVDTVIVDGRIVKRAGRLVGVDLAELRASATEIARRARDRGTFS
;
A
#
# COMPACT_ATOMS: atom_id res chain seq x y z
N MET A 1 -17.88 0.30 -39.83
CA MET A 1 -18.81 -0.49 -38.99
C MET A 1 -18.20 -1.86 -38.72
N LYS A 2 -17.91 -2.11 -37.43
CA LYS A 2 -17.69 -3.37 -36.68
C LYS A 2 -16.56 -3.10 -35.68
N THR A 3 -16.97 -2.60 -34.52
CA THR A 3 -16.17 -2.57 -33.29
C THR A 3 -15.88 -4.00 -32.84
N PRO A 4 -14.62 -4.40 -32.59
CA PRO A 4 -14.36 -5.63 -31.88
C PRO A 4 -14.64 -5.40 -30.40
N THR A 5 -15.47 -6.32 -29.92
CA THR A 5 -16.09 -6.46 -28.61
C THR A 5 -15.11 -6.57 -27.45
N CYS A 6 -15.56 -6.03 -26.31
CA CYS A 6 -15.04 -6.19 -24.96
C CYS A 6 -14.88 -7.68 -24.57
N ALA A 7 -13.73 -8.29 -24.89
CA ALA A 7 -13.32 -9.58 -24.33
C ALA A 7 -11.80 -9.74 -24.55
N GLY A 8 -10.96 -9.20 -23.66
CA GLY A 8 -9.52 -9.43 -23.85
C GLY A 8 -8.52 -8.63 -23.04
N TRP A 9 -8.89 -7.88 -22.00
CA TRP A 9 -7.91 -7.09 -21.25
C TRP A 9 -8.15 -7.17 -19.75
N VAL A 10 -7.04 -7.22 -19.01
CA VAL A 10 -6.89 -7.39 -17.55
C VAL A 10 -6.97 -8.83 -17.02
N ARG A 11 -6.21 -9.74 -17.64
CA ARG A 11 -5.38 -10.65 -16.85
C ARG A 11 -4.00 -10.01 -16.78
N LEU A 12 -3.84 -9.02 -15.90
CA LEU A 12 -2.51 -8.53 -15.51
C LEU A 12 -1.80 -9.72 -14.86
N ARG A 13 -1.03 -10.48 -15.65
CA ARG A 13 0.05 -11.30 -15.09
C ARG A 13 0.89 -10.33 -14.27
N HIS A 14 0.93 -10.53 -12.96
CA HIS A 14 1.71 -9.70 -12.05
C HIS A 14 3.11 -9.45 -12.65
N PRO A 15 3.59 -8.20 -12.75
CA PRO A 15 4.86 -7.88 -13.39
C PRO A 15 6.02 -8.71 -12.81
N CYS A 16 5.95 -9.09 -11.52
CA CYS A 16 6.93 -9.99 -10.92
C CYS A 16 7.01 -11.40 -11.54
N ARG A 17 5.89 -11.93 -12.07
CA ARG A 17 5.89 -13.23 -12.76
C ARG A 17 6.51 -13.13 -14.16
N SER A 18 6.42 -11.99 -14.83
CA SER A 18 7.12 -11.74 -16.10
C SER A 18 8.62 -11.55 -15.93
N TYR A 19 9.09 -11.10 -14.76
CA TYR A 19 10.52 -11.06 -14.41
C TYR A 19 11.06 -12.42 -13.90
N GLY A 20 10.28 -13.51 -13.95
CA GLY A 20 10.71 -14.83 -13.49
C GLY A 20 10.85 -15.00 -11.97
N LEU A 21 10.50 -13.98 -11.19
CA LEU A 21 10.63 -14.00 -9.73
C LEU A 21 9.39 -14.65 -9.10
N ARG A 22 9.59 -15.75 -8.37
CA ARG A 22 8.54 -16.40 -7.58
C ARG A 22 8.56 -15.87 -6.16
N PRO A 23 7.41 -15.40 -5.61
CA PRO A 23 7.30 -15.05 -4.20
C PRO A 23 7.70 -16.24 -3.33
N VAL A 24 8.54 -16.00 -2.32
CA VAL A 24 8.71 -16.93 -1.21
C VAL A 24 7.39 -16.93 -0.42
N ALA A 25 6.86 -18.12 -0.12
CA ALA A 25 5.49 -18.29 0.41
C ALA A 25 5.22 -17.44 1.66
N GLU A 26 6.18 -17.38 2.59
CA GLU A 26 6.07 -16.60 3.83
C GLU A 26 5.91 -15.09 3.58
N ARG A 27 6.65 -14.53 2.62
CA ARG A 27 6.59 -13.10 2.28
C ARG A 27 5.24 -12.73 1.67
N GLN A 28 4.70 -13.63 0.85
CA GLN A 28 3.36 -13.42 0.28
C GLN A 28 2.31 -13.44 1.39
N GLN A 29 2.40 -14.39 2.33
CA GLN A 29 1.50 -14.44 3.48
C GLN A 29 1.58 -13.18 4.35
N GLN A 30 2.78 -12.62 4.56
CA GLN A 30 2.94 -11.35 5.26
C GLN A 30 2.29 -10.17 4.52
N LEU A 31 2.38 -10.15 3.19
CA LEU A 31 1.69 -9.14 2.37
C LEU A 31 0.17 -9.33 2.39
N ASP A 32 -0.30 -10.57 2.35
CA ASP A 32 -1.73 -10.91 2.44
C ASP A 32 -2.29 -10.51 3.81
N ALA A 33 -1.54 -10.77 4.89
CA ALA A 33 -1.83 -10.30 6.26
C ALA A 33 -2.01 -8.77 6.33
N ALA A 34 -1.14 -8.01 5.66
CA ALA A 34 -1.21 -6.56 5.60
C ALA A 34 -2.32 -6.02 4.67
N THR A 35 -2.97 -6.87 3.86
CA THR A 35 -3.95 -6.47 2.85
C THR A 35 -5.26 -7.22 2.99
N ILE A 36 -5.46 -8.31 2.24
CA ILE A 36 -6.74 -9.02 2.17
C ILE A 36 -7.12 -9.71 3.48
N ASP A 37 -6.16 -10.28 4.21
CA ASP A 37 -6.45 -10.94 5.48
C ASP A 37 -6.73 -9.91 6.58
N GLY A 38 -6.05 -8.77 6.57
CA GLY A 38 -6.42 -7.62 7.40
C GLY A 38 -7.84 -7.13 7.10
N ALA A 39 -8.22 -7.04 5.83
CA ALA A 39 -9.58 -6.70 5.41
C ALA A 39 -10.63 -7.73 5.87
N ARG A 40 -10.29 -9.02 5.84
CA ARG A 40 -11.14 -10.10 6.38
C ARG A 40 -11.32 -9.97 7.89
N ALA A 41 -10.25 -9.70 8.62
CA ALA A 41 -10.28 -9.57 10.08
C ALA A 41 -11.22 -8.45 10.56
N ILE A 42 -11.39 -7.39 9.77
CA ILE A 42 -12.29 -6.27 10.07
C ILE A 42 -13.64 -6.32 9.32
N GLY A 43 -13.97 -7.41 8.65
CA GLY A 43 -15.24 -7.58 7.95
C GLY A 43 -15.42 -6.72 6.70
N LEU A 44 -14.33 -6.23 6.09
CA LEU A 44 -14.35 -5.37 4.90
C LEU A 44 -13.78 -6.05 3.64
N ALA A 45 -13.58 -7.37 3.67
CA ALA A 45 -12.99 -8.12 2.56
C ALA A 45 -13.73 -7.96 1.23
N ASP A 46 -15.05 -7.72 1.23
CA ASP A 46 -15.81 -7.50 0.00
C ASP A 46 -15.60 -6.10 -0.60
N ARG A 47 -15.00 -5.18 0.16
CA ARG A 47 -14.86 -3.77 -0.20
C ARG A 47 -13.43 -3.34 -0.45
N ILE A 48 -12.45 -3.93 0.26
CA ILE A 48 -11.03 -3.54 0.22
C ILE A 48 -10.11 -4.76 0.20
N GLY A 49 -8.78 -4.54 0.21
CA GLY A 49 -7.76 -5.57 0.41
C GLY A 49 -7.32 -6.32 -0.83
N THR A 50 -8.02 -6.20 -1.97
CA THR A 50 -7.55 -6.69 -3.28
C THR A 50 -7.85 -5.68 -4.39
N ILE A 51 -7.06 -5.73 -5.46
CA ILE A 51 -7.34 -4.98 -6.69
C ILE A 51 -8.34 -5.80 -7.51
N THR A 52 -9.63 -5.52 -7.34
CA THR A 52 -10.73 -6.24 -8.00
C THR A 52 -11.83 -5.25 -8.36
N VAL A 53 -12.43 -5.40 -9.54
CA VAL A 53 -13.53 -4.52 -9.99
C VAL A 53 -14.67 -4.56 -8.97
N GLY A 54 -15.22 -3.40 -8.65
CA GLY A 54 -16.29 -3.23 -7.64
C GLY A 54 -15.78 -2.94 -6.22
N LYS A 55 -14.49 -3.16 -5.93
CA LYS A 55 -13.87 -2.74 -4.66
C LYS A 55 -13.42 -1.28 -4.69
N ARG A 56 -13.20 -0.72 -3.50
CA ARG A 56 -12.66 0.63 -3.35
C ARG A 56 -11.25 0.73 -3.93
N ALA A 57 -10.93 1.91 -4.46
CA ALA A 57 -9.61 2.24 -4.96
C ALA A 57 -8.68 2.67 -3.81
N ASP A 58 -8.36 1.72 -2.94
CA ASP A 58 -7.35 1.86 -1.88
C ASP A 58 -6.02 1.29 -2.42
N LEU A 59 -5.17 2.17 -2.97
CA LEU A 59 -3.98 1.79 -3.75
C LEU A 59 -2.72 2.50 -3.26
N VAL A 60 -1.61 1.79 -3.29
CA VAL A 60 -0.27 2.32 -3.01
C VAL A 60 0.62 2.03 -4.23
N LEU A 61 1.19 3.07 -4.81
CA LEU A 61 2.14 2.98 -5.90
C LEU A 61 3.55 3.13 -5.32
N LEU A 62 4.40 2.17 -5.67
CA LEU A 62 5.74 2.02 -5.14
C LEU A 62 6.75 2.25 -6.26
N ASP A 63 7.74 3.10 -6.00
CA ASP A 63 8.92 3.29 -6.83
C ASP A 63 10.13 2.68 -6.11
N GLY A 64 10.45 1.45 -6.48
CA GLY A 64 11.42 0.66 -5.74
C GLY A 64 11.92 -0.58 -6.47
N LEU A 65 12.02 -0.49 -7.80
CA LEU A 65 12.51 -1.60 -8.64
C LEU A 65 13.90 -2.09 -8.22
N ALA A 66 14.74 -1.19 -7.69
CA ALA A 66 16.06 -1.51 -7.14
C ALA A 66 16.00 -2.54 -6.01
N HIS A 67 14.91 -2.58 -5.23
CA HIS A 67 14.73 -3.51 -4.12
C HIS A 67 14.24 -4.89 -4.57
N LEU A 68 13.96 -5.12 -5.86
CA LEU A 68 13.48 -6.43 -6.33
C LEU A 68 14.58 -7.49 -6.38
N ALA A 69 15.83 -7.08 -6.62
CA ALA A 69 16.97 -7.99 -6.69
C ALA A 69 17.25 -8.62 -5.32
N GLY A 70 17.42 -9.95 -5.27
CA GLY A 70 17.76 -10.67 -4.04
C GLY A 70 16.60 -10.88 -3.04
N ASN A 71 15.45 -10.26 -3.25
CA ASN A 71 14.34 -10.28 -2.28
C ASN A 71 13.23 -11.30 -2.57
N GLY A 72 13.39 -12.18 -3.57
CA GLY A 72 12.37 -13.19 -3.86
C GLY A 72 11.09 -12.60 -4.48
N GLY A 73 11.23 -11.52 -5.26
CA GLY A 73 10.11 -10.88 -5.98
C GLY A 73 9.43 -9.74 -5.21
N CYS A 74 8.30 -9.28 -5.73
CA CYS A 74 7.60 -8.08 -5.27
C CYS A 74 7.23 -8.15 -3.79
N ALA A 75 6.62 -9.26 -3.36
CA ALA A 75 6.19 -9.42 -1.97
C ALA A 75 7.36 -9.37 -1.00
N GLY A 76 8.49 -10.00 -1.33
CA GLY A 76 9.66 -9.93 -0.47
C GLY A 76 10.30 -8.54 -0.49
N ALA A 77 10.38 -7.85 -1.64
CA ALA A 77 10.85 -6.47 -1.68
C ALA A 77 10.00 -5.55 -0.81
N VAL A 78 8.67 -5.66 -0.90
CA VAL A 78 7.72 -4.89 -0.09
C VAL A 78 7.91 -5.14 1.40
N VAL A 79 8.07 -6.40 1.79
CA VAL A 79 8.07 -6.77 3.21
C VAL A 79 9.42 -6.51 3.89
N THR A 80 10.58 -6.60 3.20
CA THR A 80 11.89 -6.38 3.87
C THR A 80 12.63 -5.12 3.51
N SER A 81 12.41 -4.56 2.32
CA SER A 81 13.39 -3.61 1.76
C SER A 81 12.78 -2.27 1.44
N LEU A 82 11.51 -2.23 1.02
CA LEU A 82 10.82 -0.98 0.76
C LEU A 82 10.59 -0.19 2.05
N ARG A 83 10.74 1.13 1.92
CA ARG A 83 10.60 2.13 2.96
C ARG A 83 9.44 3.06 2.61
N PRO A 84 8.92 3.83 3.59
CA PRO A 84 7.92 4.87 3.30
C PRO A 84 8.35 5.90 2.25
N SER A 85 9.66 6.10 2.06
CA SER A 85 10.24 6.95 1.01
C SER A 85 10.08 6.39 -0.40
N ASP A 86 9.97 5.06 -0.55
CA ASP A 86 9.74 4.40 -1.85
C ASP A 86 8.25 4.45 -2.27
N VAL A 87 7.36 4.96 -1.41
CA VAL A 87 5.96 5.18 -1.76
C VAL A 87 5.84 6.49 -2.56
N ASP A 88 5.47 6.40 -3.83
CA ASP A 88 5.28 7.56 -4.68
C ASP A 88 3.89 8.18 -4.48
N THR A 89 2.85 7.38 -4.67
CA THR A 89 1.45 7.81 -4.71
C THR A 89 0.58 6.92 -3.83
N VAL A 90 -0.35 7.53 -3.09
CA VAL A 90 -1.35 6.82 -2.26
C VAL A 90 -2.74 7.33 -2.63
N ILE A 91 -3.65 6.39 -2.87
CA ILE A 91 -5.04 6.63 -3.23
C ILE A 91 -5.91 5.95 -2.16
N VAL A 92 -6.86 6.70 -1.60
CA VAL A 92 -7.82 6.21 -0.59
C VAL A 92 -9.22 6.55 -1.09
N ASP A 93 -10.05 5.52 -1.27
CA ASP A 93 -11.41 5.65 -1.81
C ASP A 93 -11.45 6.50 -3.10
N GLY A 94 -10.45 6.29 -3.98
CA GLY A 94 -10.30 7.02 -5.25
C GLY A 94 -9.71 8.44 -5.15
N ARG A 95 -9.44 8.95 -3.94
CA ARG A 95 -8.82 10.27 -3.72
C ARG A 95 -7.32 10.14 -3.50
N ILE A 96 -6.55 10.99 -4.17
CA ILE A 96 -5.09 11.01 -4.03
C ILE A 96 -4.71 11.78 -2.77
N VAL A 97 -4.07 11.11 -1.82
CA VAL A 97 -3.63 11.67 -0.54
C VAL A 97 -2.11 11.83 -0.46
N LYS A 98 -1.37 11.19 -1.36
CA LYS A 98 0.07 11.38 -1.58
C LYS A 98 0.36 11.27 -3.07
N ARG A 99 1.26 12.10 -3.61
CA ARG A 99 1.71 12.06 -5.01
C ARG A 99 3.15 12.56 -5.11
N ALA A 100 3.97 11.92 -5.94
CA ALA A 100 5.37 12.32 -6.14
C ALA A 100 6.15 12.42 -4.80
N GLY A 101 5.90 11.47 -3.90
CA GLY A 101 6.53 11.44 -2.57
C GLY A 101 5.99 12.47 -1.56
N ARG A 102 5.03 13.33 -1.92
CA ARG A 102 4.51 14.42 -1.08
C ARG A 102 3.04 14.22 -0.69
N LEU A 103 2.67 14.55 0.55
CA LEU A 103 1.28 14.53 1.00
C LEU A 103 0.47 15.63 0.31
N VAL A 104 -0.80 15.33 0.01
CA VAL A 104 -1.74 16.27 -0.60
C VAL A 104 -2.61 16.88 0.49
N GLY A 105 -2.68 18.22 0.55
CA GLY A 105 -3.56 18.93 1.48
C GLY A 105 -3.15 18.89 2.95
N VAL A 106 -1.87 18.60 3.24
CA VAL A 106 -1.33 18.53 4.61
C VAL A 106 -0.16 19.51 4.75
N ASP A 107 -0.25 20.42 5.72
CA ASP A 107 0.92 21.15 6.21
C ASP A 107 1.70 20.25 7.18
N LEU A 108 2.86 19.79 6.73
CA LEU A 108 3.72 18.90 7.51
C LEU A 108 4.36 19.57 8.73
N ALA A 109 4.56 20.89 8.72
CA ALA A 109 5.10 21.61 9.87
C ALA A 109 4.04 21.72 10.96
N GLU A 110 2.82 22.14 10.57
CA GLU A 110 1.67 22.22 11.48
C GLU A 110 1.31 20.85 12.07
N LEU A 111 1.27 19.81 11.23
CA LEU A 111 0.98 18.44 11.68
C LEU A 111 2.00 17.95 12.71
N ARG A 112 3.30 18.21 12.48
CA ARG A 112 4.37 17.82 13.43
C ARG A 112 4.29 18.60 14.73
N ALA A 113 4.01 19.90 14.67
CA ALA A 113 3.82 20.71 15.87
C ALA A 113 2.65 20.18 16.71
N SER A 114 1.52 19.89 16.06
CA SER A 114 0.33 19.32 16.70
C SER A 114 0.61 17.95 17.32
N ALA A 115 1.29 17.05 16.59
CA ALA A 115 1.66 15.74 17.10
C ALA A 115 2.60 15.83 18.31
N THR A 116 3.56 16.77 18.28
CA THR A 116 4.50 17.01 19.39
C THR A 116 3.77 17.48 20.64
N GLU A 117 2.81 18.39 20.49
CA GLU A 117 2.00 18.89 21.61
C GLU A 117 1.11 17.79 22.20
N ILE A 118 0.46 16.97 21.37
CA ILE A 118 -0.32 15.82 21.84
C ILE A 118 0.56 14.84 22.61
N ALA A 119 1.75 14.52 22.09
CA ALA A 119 2.69 13.62 22.77
C ALA A 119 3.17 14.19 24.11
N ARG A 120 3.41 15.50 24.18
CA ARG A 120 3.75 16.19 25.43
C ARG A 120 2.61 16.06 26.45
N ARG A 121 1.37 16.38 26.06
CA ARG A 121 0.20 16.25 26.94
C ARG A 121 -0.01 14.83 27.45
N ALA A 122 0.21 13.83 26.59
CA ALA A 122 0.09 12.42 26.98
C ALA A 122 1.15 12.04 28.04
N ARG A 123 2.38 12.54 27.91
CA ARG A 123 3.45 12.35 28.91
C ARG A 123 3.12 13.05 30.23
N ASP A 124 2.65 14.29 30.17
CA ASP A 124 2.35 15.10 31.36
C ASP A 124 1.16 14.54 32.16
N ARG A 125 0.24 13.82 31.50
CA ARG A 125 -0.85 13.06 32.15
C ARG A 125 -0.41 11.67 32.63
N GLY A 126 0.75 11.21 32.20
CA GLY A 126 1.29 9.87 32.42
C GLY A 126 2.10 9.71 33.71
N THR A 127 2.06 10.65 34.65
CA THR A 127 2.42 10.37 36.05
C THR A 127 1.32 9.52 36.68
N PHE A 128 1.31 8.23 36.34
CA PHE A 128 0.65 7.24 37.18
C PHE A 128 1.61 6.89 38.30
N SER A 129 1.26 7.32 39.52
CA SER A 129 1.81 6.75 40.76
C SER A 129 1.31 5.32 40.96
#